data_AF-A0A059BV55-F1
#
_entry.id   AF-A0A059BV55-F1
#
_cell.length_a   1.000
_cell.length_b   1.000
_cell.length_c   1.000
_cell.angle_alpha   90.00
_cell.angle_beta   90.00
_cell.angle_gamma   90.00
#
_symmetry.space_group_name_H-M   'P 1'
#
loop_
_entity.id
_entity.type
_entity.pdbx_description
1 polymer ?
#
loop_
_entity_poly.entity_id
_entity_poly.type
_entity_poly.pdbx_seq_one_letter_code
_entity_poly.pdbx_strand_id
1 'polypeptide(L)'
;MSRASGPRSGDAIFASVERVNAELFTLTYGAIVRQLLTDLEEVEEVNKQLDQMGYNIGIRLIDEFLAKSNVGRCVDFKETAEMIAKVSMKTEVTWIRDVLRGDDAFELQVKLLKQVPEEYPYKDDE
;
A
#
# COMPACT_ATOMS: atom_id res chain seq x y z
N MET A 1 34.54 -10.20 13.78
CA MET A 1 34.27 -9.74 12.41
C MET A 1 32.78 -9.49 12.29
N SER A 2 32.35 -8.22 12.42
CA SER A 2 30.94 -7.84 12.34
C SER A 2 30.60 -7.56 10.87
N ARG A 3 29.63 -8.31 10.31
CA ARG A 3 29.09 -8.06 8.97
C ARG A 3 28.15 -6.86 9.10
N ALA A 4 28.58 -5.69 8.63
CA ALA A 4 27.70 -4.54 8.47
C ALA A 4 26.72 -4.84 7.33
N SER A 5 25.49 -5.24 7.66
CA SER A 5 24.38 -5.16 6.71
C SER A 5 23.88 -3.72 6.69
N GLY A 6 24.40 -2.91 5.77
CA GLY A 6 23.78 -1.62 5.46
C GLY A 6 22.34 -1.80 4.99
N PRO A 7 21.46 -0.79 5.17
CA PRO A 7 20.08 -0.86 4.70
C PRO A 7 20.10 -1.09 3.19
N ARG A 8 19.42 -2.13 2.70
CA ARG A 8 19.26 -2.31 1.26
C ARG A 8 18.36 -1.17 0.79
N SER A 9 18.93 -0.23 0.02
CA SER A 9 18.17 0.88 -0.59
C SER A 9 16.93 0.30 -1.30
N GLY A 10 15.78 0.98 -1.21
CA GLY A 10 14.53 0.61 -1.89
C GLY A 10 14.75 0.23 -3.37
N ASP A 11 15.72 0.87 -4.01
CA ASP A 11 16.14 0.61 -5.40
C ASP A 11 16.61 -0.83 -5.64
N ALA A 12 17.35 -1.42 -4.70
CA ALA A 12 17.87 -2.77 -4.83
C ALA A 12 16.75 -3.83 -4.71
N ILE A 13 15.73 -3.53 -3.89
CA ILE A 13 14.55 -4.37 -3.74
C ILE A 13 13.69 -4.26 -5.00
N PHE A 14 13.45 -3.04 -5.49
CA PHE A 14 12.69 -2.78 -6.70
C PHE A 14 13.33 -3.38 -7.97
N ALA A 15 14.66 -3.47 -8.01
CA ALA A 15 15.38 -4.16 -9.07
C ALA A 15 15.23 -5.69 -9.04
N SER A 16 14.98 -6.27 -7.87
CA SER A 16 14.84 -7.72 -7.66
C SER A 16 13.41 -8.24 -7.82
N VAL A 17 12.42 -7.35 -7.91
CA VAL A 17 11.01 -7.71 -8.10
C VAL A 17 10.76 -8.09 -9.56
N GLU A 18 10.06 -9.21 -9.77
CA GLU A 18 9.62 -9.65 -11.09
C GLU A 18 8.66 -8.62 -11.69
N ARG A 19 8.97 -8.14 -12.89
CA ARG A 19 8.24 -7.05 -13.53
C ARG A 19 7.17 -7.60 -14.45
N VAL A 20 5.95 -7.12 -14.25
CA VAL A 20 4.84 -7.35 -15.18
C VAL A 20 4.66 -6.10 -16.06
N ASN A 21 4.17 -6.29 -17.29
CA ASN A 21 3.85 -5.18 -18.17
C ASN A 21 2.81 -4.25 -17.51
N ALA A 22 3.11 -2.96 -17.43
CA ALA A 22 2.22 -1.96 -16.84
C ALA A 22 0.86 -1.88 -17.57
N GLU A 23 0.84 -2.03 -18.89
CA GLU A 23 -0.40 -2.01 -19.69
C GLU A 23 -1.30 -3.19 -19.34
N LEU A 24 -0.72 -4.37 -19.09
CA LEU A 24 -1.49 -5.54 -18.66
C LEU A 24 -2.17 -5.29 -17.32
N PHE A 25 -1.45 -4.67 -16.38
CA PHE A 25 -2.02 -4.27 -15.09
C PHE A 25 -3.14 -3.24 -15.28
N THR A 26 -2.91 -2.18 -16.07
CA THR A 26 -3.90 -1.14 -16.35
C THR A 26 -5.17 -1.71 -16.98
N LEU A 27 -5.03 -2.59 -17.97
CA LEU A 27 -6.18 -3.23 -18.64
C LEU A 27 -6.94 -4.15 -17.69
N THR A 28 -6.23 -4.91 -16.85
CA THR A 28 -6.86 -5.79 -15.84
C THR A 28 -7.63 -4.97 -14.81
N TYR A 29 -7.03 -3.90 -14.30
CA TYR A 29 -7.69 -3.01 -13.35
C TYR A 29 -8.90 -2.31 -13.97
N GLY A 30 -8.78 -1.83 -15.22
CA GLY A 30 -9.88 -1.26 -15.97
C GLY A 30 -11.05 -2.23 -16.19
N ALA A 31 -10.76 -3.52 -16.44
CA ALA A 31 -11.78 -4.56 -16.55
C ALA A 31 -12.51 -4.79 -15.21
N ILE A 32 -11.78 -4.80 -14.09
CA ILE A 32 -12.37 -4.91 -12.74
C ILE A 32 -13.29 -3.72 -12.47
N VAL A 33 -12.82 -2.49 -12.70
CA VAL A 33 -13.63 -1.26 -12.49
C VAL A 33 -14.88 -1.28 -13.37
N ARG A 34 -14.76 -1.68 -14.64
CA ARG A 34 -15.90 -1.81 -15.55
C ARG A 34 -16.91 -2.83 -15.05
N GLN A 35 -16.46 -3.97 -14.55
CA GLN A 35 -17.33 -5.00 -13.99
C GLN A 35 -18.09 -4.46 -12.78
N LEU A 36 -17.41 -3.78 -11.85
CA LEU A 36 -18.05 -3.16 -10.69
C LEU A 36 -19.07 -2.09 -11.06
N LEU A 37 -18.77 -1.24 -12.04
CA LEU A 37 -19.72 -0.24 -12.56
C LEU A 37 -20.94 -0.86 -13.25
N THR A 38 -20.83 -2.13 -13.69
CA THR A 38 -21.96 -2.86 -14.28
C THR A 38 -22.79 -3.55 -13.20
N ASP A 39 -22.15 -4.02 -12.15
CA ASP A 39 -22.80 -4.78 -11.07
C ASP A 39 -23.40 -3.90 -9.97
N LEU A 40 -22.88 -2.68 -9.79
CA LEU A 40 -23.32 -1.71 -8.80
C LEU A 40 -23.92 -0.47 -9.48
N GLU A 41 -25.09 -0.04 -9.00
CA GLU A 41 -25.81 1.11 -9.55
C GLU A 41 -25.19 2.44 -9.10
N GLU A 42 -24.60 2.47 -7.89
CA GLU A 42 -24.08 3.67 -7.26
C GLU A 42 -22.54 3.71 -7.27
N VAL A 43 -21.97 4.78 -7.83
CA VAL A 43 -20.50 4.98 -7.91
C VAL A 43 -19.84 5.01 -6.53
N GLU A 44 -20.57 5.45 -5.50
CA GLU A 44 -20.05 5.47 -4.14
C GLU A 44 -19.82 4.05 -3.60
N GLU A 45 -20.67 3.09 -3.96
CA GLU A 45 -20.50 1.68 -3.60
C GLU A 45 -19.32 1.06 -4.35
N VAL A 46 -19.13 1.42 -5.61
CA VAL A 46 -17.95 1.00 -6.40
C VAL A 46 -16.66 1.46 -5.72
N ASN A 47 -16.60 2.72 -5.29
CA ASN A 47 -15.43 3.25 -4.59
C ASN A 47 -15.18 2.54 -3.26
N LYS A 48 -16.22 2.25 -2.48
CA LYS A 48 -16.11 1.47 -1.23
C LYS A 48 -15.54 0.08 -1.48
N GLN A 49 -16.00 -0.58 -2.55
CA GLN A 49 -15.51 -1.91 -2.89
C GLN A 49 -14.06 -1.90 -3.41
N LEU A 50 -13.70 -0.91 -4.23
CA LEU A 50 -12.32 -0.71 -4.69
C LEU A 50 -11.37 -0.44 -3.52
N ASP A 51 -11.77 0.41 -2.57
CA ASP A 51 -11.00 0.69 -1.36
C ASP A 51 -10.77 -0.59 -0.52
N GLN A 52 -11.83 -1.36 -0.29
CA GLN A 52 -11.74 -2.62 0.45
C GLN A 52 -10.84 -3.65 -0.24
N MET A 53 -10.90 -3.76 -1.56
CA MET A 53 -9.99 -4.64 -2.33
C MET A 53 -8.54 -4.16 -2.21
N GLY A 54 -8.29 -2.86 -2.37
CA GLY A 54 -6.96 -2.26 -2.24
C GLY A 54 -6.36 -2.43 -0.84
N TYR A 55 -7.20 -2.33 0.20
CA TYR A 55 -6.80 -2.59 1.59
C TYR A 55 -6.33 -4.03 1.78
N ASN A 56 -7.12 -5.01 1.34
CA ASN A 56 -6.81 -6.44 1.46
C ASN A 56 -5.56 -6.85 0.65
N ILE A 57 -5.42 -6.32 -0.57
CA ILE A 57 -4.20 -6.50 -1.39
C ILE A 57 -3.00 -5.91 -0.64
N GLY A 58 -3.16 -4.71 -0.09
CA GLY A 58 -2.13 -4.02 0.66
C GLY A 58 -1.60 -4.78 1.88
N ILE A 59 -2.48 -5.44 2.64
CA ILE A 59 -2.08 -6.29 3.78
C ILE A 59 -1.16 -7.44 3.32
N ARG A 60 -1.45 -8.05 2.17
CA ARG A 60 -0.63 -9.15 1.66
C ARG A 60 0.70 -8.65 1.09
N LEU A 61 0.67 -7.47 0.45
CA LEU A 61 1.88 -6.85 -0.10
C LEU A 61 2.85 -6.38 0.99
N ILE A 62 2.36 -5.91 2.15
CA ILE A 62 3.26 -5.47 3.23
C ILE A 62 4.05 -6.65 3.80
N ASP A 63 3.46 -7.83 3.93
CA ASP A 63 4.17 -9.03 4.41
C ASP A 63 5.35 -9.39 3.48
N GLU A 64 5.08 -9.42 2.17
CA GLU A 64 6.12 -9.68 1.16
C GLU A 64 7.17 -8.56 1.11
N PHE A 65 6.74 -7.32 1.24
CA PHE A 65 7.63 -6.17 1.28
C PHE A 65 8.56 -6.26 2.49
N LEU A 66 8.05 -6.50 3.69
CA LEU A 66 8.86 -6.61 4.91
C LEU A 66 9.85 -7.79 4.82
N ALA A 67 9.43 -8.92 4.25
CA ALA A 67 10.29 -10.08 4.04
C ALA A 67 11.47 -9.80 3.08
N LYS A 68 11.26 -8.97 2.04
CA LYS A 68 12.27 -8.70 1.01
C LYS A 68 13.09 -7.44 1.28
N SER A 69 12.55 -6.48 2.02
CA SER A 69 13.12 -5.14 2.11
C SER A 69 14.21 -4.96 3.17
N ASN A 70 14.30 -5.87 4.14
CA ASN A 70 15.24 -5.76 5.28
C ASN A 70 15.18 -4.37 5.93
N VAL A 71 14.00 -3.75 5.90
CA VAL A 71 13.71 -2.45 6.50
C VAL A 71 13.67 -2.63 8.02
N GLY A 72 14.43 -1.79 8.74
CA GLY A 72 14.38 -1.75 10.19
C GLY A 72 13.05 -1.18 10.71
N ARG A 73 12.76 -1.36 12.02
CA ARG A 73 11.60 -0.74 12.66
C ARG A 73 11.62 0.78 12.45
N CYS A 74 10.58 1.33 11.84
CA CYS A 74 10.39 2.77 11.71
C CYS A 74 10.02 3.34 13.08
N VAL A 75 10.62 4.47 13.47
CA VAL A 75 10.38 5.07 14.80
C VAL A 75 9.39 6.24 14.79
N ASP A 76 9.19 6.89 13.64
CA ASP A 76 8.20 7.96 13.50
C ASP A 76 7.37 7.89 12.20
N PHE A 77 6.30 8.69 12.15
CA PHE A 77 5.37 8.72 11.01
C PHE A 77 6.02 9.23 9.74
N LYS A 78 7.01 10.13 9.84
CA LYS A 78 7.68 10.69 8.68
C LYS A 78 8.54 9.62 8.01
N GLU A 79 9.35 8.90 8.78
CA GLU A 79 10.14 7.76 8.30
C GLU A 79 9.23 6.63 7.79
N THR A 80 8.12 6.37 8.47
CA THR A 80 7.16 5.33 8.04
C THR A 80 6.45 5.73 6.75
N ALA A 81 6.08 7.01 6.57
CA ALA A 81 5.47 7.54 5.36
C ALA A 81 6.47 7.63 4.20
N GLU A 82 7.73 7.95 4.48
CA GLU A 82 8.84 7.90 3.52
C GLU A 82 9.16 6.46 3.10
N MET A 83 8.98 5.48 4.00
CA MET A 83 9.24 4.08 3.68
C MET A 83 8.05 3.36 3.04
N ILE A 84 6.85 3.30 3.64
CA ILE A 84 5.79 2.37 3.17
C ILE A 84 4.33 2.77 3.53
N ALA A 85 4.10 3.70 4.46
CA ALA A 85 2.75 4.12 4.91
C ALA A 85 1.75 2.98 5.27
N LYS A 86 2.23 1.81 5.74
CA LYS A 86 1.36 0.69 6.22
C LYS A 86 1.84 -0.07 7.45
N VAL A 87 2.94 0.31 8.10
CA VAL A 87 3.37 -0.39 9.33
C VAL A 87 2.53 0.11 10.51
N SER A 88 1.66 -0.75 11.05
CA SER A 88 0.98 -0.60 12.34
C SER A 88 0.33 0.78 12.60
N MET A 89 -0.28 1.35 11.57
CA MET A 89 -0.90 2.67 11.61
C MET A 89 -2.31 2.60 11.06
N LYS A 90 -3.28 3.13 11.81
CA LYS A 90 -4.61 3.38 11.27
C LYS A 90 -4.56 4.72 10.55
N THR A 91 -4.69 4.68 9.23
CA THR A 91 -4.72 5.86 8.37
C THR A 91 -6.07 5.98 7.67
N GLU A 92 -6.42 7.20 7.31
CA GLU A 92 -7.52 7.54 6.40
C GLU A 92 -6.90 8.09 5.12
N VAL A 93 -7.34 7.60 3.96
CA VAL A 93 -6.83 8.03 2.66
C VAL A 93 -8.00 8.57 1.84
N THR A 94 -7.86 9.79 1.33
CA THR A 94 -8.91 10.47 0.55
C THR A 94 -8.34 11.11 -0.70
N TRP A 95 -9.16 11.22 -1.74
CA TRP A 95 -8.84 11.98 -2.94
C TRP A 95 -8.97 13.48 -2.67
N ILE A 96 -7.96 14.24 -3.06
CA ILE A 96 -7.97 15.72 -3.05
C ILE A 96 -8.11 16.25 -4.48
N ARG A 97 -7.37 15.66 -5.43
CA ARG A 97 -7.43 16.00 -6.86
C ARG A 97 -7.38 14.74 -7.72
N ASP A 98 -8.13 14.76 -8.82
CA ASP A 98 -8.22 13.67 -9.78
C ASP A 98 -8.33 14.22 -11.21
N VAL A 99 -7.33 13.93 -12.04
CA VAL A 99 -7.29 14.37 -13.44
C VAL A 99 -8.47 13.82 -14.24
N LEU A 100 -9.01 12.65 -13.89
CA LEU A 100 -10.20 12.09 -14.53
C LEU A 100 -11.46 12.91 -14.24
N ARG A 101 -11.45 13.72 -13.17
CA ARG A 101 -12.52 14.67 -12.80
C ARG A 101 -12.26 16.08 -13.33
N GLY A 102 -11.14 16.31 -14.03
CA GLY A 102 -10.78 17.59 -14.64
C GLY A 102 -9.75 18.41 -13.85
N ASP A 103 -9.16 17.86 -12.79
CA ASP A 103 -8.07 18.52 -12.07
C ASP A 103 -6.74 18.47 -12.86
N ASP A 104 -5.75 19.24 -12.42
CA ASP A 104 -4.43 19.36 -13.05
C ASP A 104 -3.44 18.27 -12.61
N ALA A 105 -3.72 17.56 -11.53
CA ALA A 105 -2.88 16.49 -11.00
C ALA A 105 -3.70 15.47 -10.20
N PHE A 106 -3.11 14.29 -9.97
CA PHE A 106 -3.61 13.34 -8.98
C PHE A 106 -3.02 13.68 -7.61
N GLU A 107 -3.88 13.86 -6.60
CA GLU A 107 -3.45 14.13 -5.23
C GLU A 107 -4.27 13.31 -4.23
N LEU A 108 -3.56 12.56 -3.41
CA LEU A 108 -4.11 11.78 -2.31
C LEU A 108 -3.69 12.41 -0.97
N GLN A 109 -4.65 12.60 -0.08
CA GLN A 109 -4.38 12.96 1.31
C GLN A 109 -4.36 11.71 2.17
N VAL A 110 -3.29 11.57 2.96
CA VAL A 110 -3.16 10.51 3.96
C VAL A 110 -3.15 11.16 5.33
N LYS A 111 -4.12 10.80 6.17
CA LYS A 111 -4.24 11.28 7.54
C LYS A 111 -4.00 10.13 8.51
N LEU A 112 -3.00 10.27 9.38
CA LEU A 112 -2.80 9.35 10.49
C LEU A 112 -3.93 9.54 11.52
N LEU A 113 -4.69 8.49 11.79
CA LEU A 113 -5.73 8.50 12.82
C LEU A 113 -5.16 8.06 14.17
N LYS A 114 -4.42 6.95 14.19
CA LYS A 114 -3.75 6.46 15.40
C LYS A 114 -2.58 5.54 15.07
N GLN A 115 -1.59 5.54 15.95
CA GLN A 115 -0.59 4.48 16.00
C GLN A 115 -1.23 3.27 16.69
N VAL A 116 -1.11 2.10 16.08
CA VAL A 116 -1.58 0.84 16.65
C VAL A 116 -0.35 0.14 17.22
N PRO A 117 -0.31 -0.19 18.51
CA PRO A 117 0.76 -1.01 19.06
C PRO A 117 0.83 -2.33 18.30
N GLU A 118 2.03 -2.75 17.92
CA GLU A 118 2.26 -4.00 17.20
C GLU A 118 2.13 -5.17 18.19
N GLU A 119 0.93 -5.73 18.36
CA GLU A 119 0.75 -7.02 19.04
C GLU A 119 1.07 -8.14 18.05
N TYR A 120 2.29 -8.67 18.11
CA TYR A 120 2.65 -9.88 17.37
C TYR A 120 1.82 -11.07 17.89
N PRO A 121 1.07 -11.79 17.02
CA PRO A 121 0.18 -12.87 17.46
C PRO A 121 0.91 -14.17 17.82
N TYR A 122 2.23 -14.23 17.69
CA TYR A 122 3.00 -15.37 18.15
C TYR A 122 3.45 -15.12 19.58
N LYS A 123 2.74 -15.70 20.54
CA LYS A 123 3.43 -16.12 21.77
C LYS A 123 4.40 -17.19 21.31
N ASP A 124 5.68 -17.03 21.64
CA ASP A 124 6.61 -18.14 21.60
C ASP A 124 6.04 -19.18 22.56
N ASP A 125 5.26 -20.12 22.03
CA ASP A 125 4.87 -21.32 22.76
C ASP A 125 6.17 -22.10 22.97
N GLU A 126 6.68 -22.05 24.22
CA GLU A 126 7.81 -22.86 24.72
C GLU A 126 7.64 -24.36 24.43
#